data_AF-R9IKI2-F1
#
_entry.id   AF-R9IKI2-F1
#
_cell.length_a   1.000
_cell.length_b   1.000
_cell.length_c   1.000
_cell.angle_alpha   90.00
_cell.angle_beta   90.00
_cell.angle_gamma   90.00
#
_symmetry.space_group_name_H-M   'P 1'
#
loop_
_entity.id
_entity.type
_entity.pdbx_description
1 polymer ?
#
loop_
_entity_poly.entity_id
_entity_poly.type
_entity_poly.pdbx_seq_one_letter_code
_entity_poly.pdbx_strand_id
1 'polypeptide(L)'
;MTGTNVDFILEGVNKYLMSLAKEQIRIAFEQSEKEVQDLHQRTKEGIETARLNGKQIGQKQGAKLITKKSIEAKKQIRKHSKDFDGTLSDTDCMKLVGLARNTFYKYKKELKEE
;
A
#
# COMPACT_ATOMS: atom_id res chain seq x y z
N MET A 1 -22.50 21.36 -43.57
CA MET A 1 -21.64 21.26 -44.76
C MET A 1 -22.25 22.15 -45.81
N THR A 2 -21.46 23.06 -46.38
CA THR A 2 -21.93 24.10 -47.32
C THR A 2 -22.12 23.57 -48.74
N GLY A 3 -21.75 22.31 -49.00
CA GLY A 3 -21.84 21.66 -50.32
C GLY A 3 -20.79 22.16 -51.31
N THR A 4 -19.74 22.82 -50.82
CA THR A 4 -18.70 23.46 -51.66
C THR A 4 -17.34 22.86 -51.40
N ASN A 5 -16.36 23.17 -52.25
CA ASN A 5 -14.98 22.70 -52.10
C ASN A 5 -14.34 23.05 -50.74
N VAL A 6 -14.90 24.03 -50.01
CA VAL A 6 -14.50 24.41 -48.65
C VAL A 6 -14.73 23.28 -47.63
N ASP A 7 -15.73 22.41 -47.86
CA ASP A 7 -16.00 21.27 -46.97
C ASP A 7 -14.84 20.26 -46.93
N PHE A 8 -14.13 20.05 -48.05
CA PHE A 8 -12.94 19.18 -48.08
C PHE A 8 -11.81 19.72 -47.19
N ILE A 9 -11.64 21.04 -47.14
CA ILE A 9 -10.64 21.70 -46.30
C ILE A 9 -11.04 21.56 -44.82
N LEU A 10 -12.31 21.84 -44.50
CA LEU A 10 -12.85 21.71 -43.15
C LEU A 10 -12.71 20.28 -42.61
N GLU A 11 -12.96 19.26 -43.44
CA GLU A 11 -12.79 17.86 -43.06
C GLU A 11 -11.31 17.53 -42.76
N GLY A 12 -10.39 18.00 -43.60
CA GLY A 12 -8.95 17.84 -43.39
C GLY A 12 -8.47 18.47 -42.08
N VAL A 13 -8.90 19.71 -41.80
CA VAL A 13 -8.59 20.41 -40.55
C VAL A 13 -9.15 19.66 -39.35
N ASN A 14 -10.40 19.18 -39.43
CA ASN A 14 -11.01 18.44 -38.32
C ASN A 14 -10.26 17.12 -38.02
N LYS A 15 -9.89 16.36 -39.07
CA LYS A 15 -9.08 15.15 -38.91
C LYS A 15 -7.71 15.44 -38.29
N TYR A 16 -7.06 16.52 -38.72
CA TYR A 16 -5.79 16.95 -38.14
C TYR A 16 -5.92 17.33 -36.67
N LEU A 17 -6.92 18.13 -36.30
CA LEU A 17 -7.16 18.53 -34.91
C LEU A 17 -7.45 17.32 -34.01
N MET A 18 -8.24 16.35 -34.50
CA MET A 18 -8.50 15.11 -33.78
C MET A 18 -7.22 14.28 -33.58
N SER A 19 -6.36 14.21 -34.61
CA SER A 19 -5.07 13.53 -34.51
C SER A 19 -4.13 14.22 -33.52
N LEU A 20 -4.07 15.55 -33.57
CA LEU A 20 -3.27 16.38 -32.67
C LEU A 20 -3.73 16.21 -31.21
N ALA A 21 -5.04 16.20 -30.97
CA ALA A 21 -5.59 16.02 -29.62
C ALA A 21 -5.21 14.65 -29.02
N LYS A 22 -5.28 13.58 -29.82
CA LYS A 22 -4.86 12.24 -29.39
C LYS A 22 -3.37 12.21 -29.00
N GLU A 23 -2.54 12.86 -29.79
CA GLU A 23 -1.11 12.94 -29.54
C GLU A 23 -0.80 13.76 -28.27
N GLN A 24 -1.50 14.88 -28.07
CA GLN A 24 -1.37 15.68 -26.86
C GLN A 24 -1.76 14.89 -25.60
N ILE A 25 -2.83 14.09 -25.68
CA ILE A 25 -3.24 13.21 -24.57
C ILE A 25 -2.13 12.19 -24.27
N ARG A 26 -1.56 11.56 -25.30
CA ARG A 26 -0.44 10.61 -25.15
C ARG A 26 0.75 11.25 -24.44
N ILE A 27 1.19 12.43 -24.91
CA ILE A 27 2.31 13.17 -24.33
C ILE A 27 2.03 13.54 -22.87
N ALA A 28 0.80 13.95 -22.55
CA ALA A 28 0.43 14.29 -21.18
C ALA A 28 0.53 13.08 -20.23
N PHE A 29 0.12 11.89 -20.70
CA PHE A 29 0.29 10.65 -19.92
C PHE A 29 1.77 10.26 -19.76
N GLU A 30 2.57 10.35 -20.83
CA GLU A 30 4.01 10.07 -20.77
C GLU A 30 4.74 11.02 -19.82
N GLN A 31 4.38 12.30 -19.85
CA GLN A 31 4.92 13.30 -18.93
C GLN A 31 4.50 12.99 -17.48
N SER A 32 3.24 12.62 -17.25
CA SER A 32 2.76 12.26 -15.91
C SER A 32 3.49 11.03 -15.36
N GLU A 33 3.73 10.01 -16.19
CA GLU A 33 4.50 8.82 -15.80
C GLU A 33 5.95 9.19 -15.47
N LYS A 34 6.58 10.01 -16.32
CA LYS A 34 7.95 10.47 -16.10
C LYS A 34 8.12 11.18 -14.76
N GLU A 35 7.20 12.07 -14.40
CA GLU A 35 7.25 12.80 -13.12
C GLU A 35 7.17 11.85 -11.91
N VAL A 36 6.35 10.79 -12.00
CA VAL A 36 6.27 9.77 -10.97
C VAL A 36 7.59 8.99 -10.87
N GLN A 37 8.20 8.65 -12.01
CA GLN A 37 9.50 7.97 -12.02
C GLN A 37 10.62 8.85 -11.42
N ASP A 38 10.64 10.14 -11.77
CA ASP A 38 11.59 11.11 -11.21
C ASP A 38 11.41 11.24 -9.69
N LEU A 39 10.16 11.22 -9.19
CA LEU A 39 9.87 11.21 -7.76
C LEU A 39 10.38 9.94 -7.06
N HIS A 40 10.19 8.77 -7.68
CA HIS A 40 10.72 7.51 -7.16
C HIS A 40 12.24 7.52 -7.10
N GLN A 41 12.90 8.01 -8.15
CA GLN A 41 14.36 8.11 -8.22
C GLN A 41 14.91 9.01 -7.11
N ARG A 42 14.33 10.21 -6.93
CA ARG A 42 14.69 11.12 -5.84
C ARG A 42 14.48 10.51 -4.45
N THR A 43 13.38 9.77 -4.28
CA THR A 43 13.08 9.09 -3.01
C THR A 43 14.12 8.01 -2.71
N LYS A 44 14.51 7.23 -3.74
CA LYS A 44 15.54 6.20 -3.63
C LYS A 44 16.90 6.79 -3.23
N GLU A 45 17.34 7.83 -3.93
CA GLU A 45 18.61 8.53 -3.66
C GLU A 45 18.63 9.14 -2.24
N GLY A 46 17.51 9.73 -1.82
CA GLY A 46 17.36 10.27 -0.46
C GLY A 46 17.44 9.18 0.62
N ILE A 47 16.81 8.02 0.39
CA ILE A 47 16.91 6.86 1.29
C ILE A 47 18.34 6.33 1.35
N GLU A 48 19.04 6.23 0.22
CA GLU A 48 20.43 5.78 0.17
C GLU A 48 21.35 6.74 0.92
N THR A 49 21.18 8.05 0.72
CA THR A 49 21.93 9.07 1.45
C THR A 49 21.67 9.00 2.96
N ALA A 50 20.41 8.84 3.37
CA ALA A 50 20.06 8.66 4.77
C ALA A 50 20.67 7.39 5.37
N ARG A 51 20.72 6.30 4.60
CA ARG A 51 21.35 5.03 5.00
C ARG A 51 22.87 5.20 5.18
N LEU A 52 23.54 5.89 4.27
CA LEU A 52 24.97 6.20 4.38
C LEU A 52 25.27 7.07 5.61
N ASN A 53 24.37 8.00 5.96
CA ASN A 53 24.45 8.80 7.19
C ASN A 53 24.08 8.02 8.46
N GLY A 54 23.90 6.70 8.38
CA GLY A 54 23.63 5.84 9.53
C GLY A 54 22.18 5.86 10.02
N LYS A 55 21.25 6.49 9.28
CA LYS A 55 19.82 6.43 9.63
C LYS A 55 19.31 5.01 9.42
N GLN A 56 18.71 4.43 10.46
CA GLN A 56 18.05 3.14 10.34
C GLN A 56 16.78 3.29 9.48
N ILE A 57 16.73 2.56 8.37
CA ILE A 57 15.57 2.49 7.48
C ILE A 57 14.81 1.19 7.77
N GLY A 58 13.52 1.32 8.08
CA GLY A 58 12.67 0.18 8.44
C GLY A 58 12.91 -0.34 9.86
N GLN A 59 12.21 -1.42 10.19
CA GLN A 59 12.30 -2.08 11.49
C GLN A 59 13.56 -2.94 11.58
N LYS A 60 14.26 -2.93 12.73
CA LYS A 60 15.40 -3.85 12.94
C LYS A 60 14.92 -5.29 12.84
N GLN A 61 15.68 -6.13 12.13
CA GLN A 61 15.45 -7.56 12.10
C GLN A 61 15.50 -8.13 13.53
N GLY A 62 14.48 -8.91 13.88
CA GLY A 62 14.35 -9.50 15.22
C GLY A 62 13.76 -8.59 16.30
N ALA A 63 13.58 -7.29 16.05
CA ALA A 63 12.92 -6.42 17.04
C ALA A 63 11.43 -6.75 17.15
N LYS A 64 10.98 -7.21 18.32
CA LYS A 64 9.55 -7.40 18.60
C LYS A 64 8.88 -6.04 18.79
N LEU A 65 7.89 -5.73 17.97
CA LEU A 65 7.03 -4.55 18.16
C LEU A 65 6.05 -4.82 19.31
N ILE A 66 6.42 -4.38 20.52
CA ILE A 66 5.50 -4.39 21.65
C ILE A 66 4.66 -3.12 21.56
N THR A 67 3.41 -3.27 21.13
CA THR A 67 2.43 -2.17 21.06
C THR A 67 1.44 -2.29 22.21
N LYS A 68 0.83 -1.17 22.62
CA LYS A 68 -0.26 -1.21 23.62
C LYS A 68 -1.37 -2.19 23.23
N LYS A 69 -1.72 -2.21 21.93
CA LYS A 69 -2.69 -3.15 21.35
C LYS A 69 -2.26 -4.61 21.49
N SER A 70 -0.99 -4.94 21.22
CA SER A 70 -0.51 -6.33 21.35
C SER A 70 -0.51 -6.80 22.81
N ILE A 71 -0.18 -5.92 23.76
CA ILE A 71 -0.22 -6.26 25.19
C ILE A 71 -1.65 -6.56 25.63
N GLU A 72 -2.60 -5.67 25.30
CA GLU A 72 -4.00 -5.83 25.66
C GLU A 72 -4.61 -7.09 25.03
N ALA A 73 -4.33 -7.32 23.75
CA ALA A 73 -4.79 -8.51 23.04
C ALA A 73 -4.21 -9.80 23.63
N LYS A 74 -2.90 -9.85 23.94
CA LYS A 74 -2.27 -11.00 24.60
C LYS A 74 -2.87 -11.26 25.99
N LYS A 75 -3.20 -10.23 26.76
CA LYS A 75 -3.86 -10.36 28.07
C LYS A 75 -5.26 -10.97 27.94
N GLN A 76 -6.04 -10.55 26.95
CA GLN A 76 -7.35 -11.13 26.71
C GLN A 76 -7.26 -12.58 26.21
N ILE A 77 -6.31 -12.90 25.33
CA ILE A 77 -6.05 -14.28 24.88
C ILE A 77 -5.71 -15.17 26.09
N ARG A 78 -4.80 -14.74 26.96
CA ARG A 78 -4.42 -15.51 28.16
C ARG A 78 -5.59 -15.72 29.13
N LYS A 79 -6.51 -14.75 29.24
CA LYS A 79 -7.66 -14.84 30.14
C LYS A 79 -8.76 -15.78 29.63
N HIS A 80 -8.97 -15.84 28.31
CA HIS A 80 -10.17 -16.44 27.73
C HIS A 80 -9.93 -17.71 26.91
N SER A 81 -8.72 -17.92 26.38
CA SER A 81 -8.39 -19.07 25.54
C SER A 81 -8.31 -20.37 26.34
N LYS A 82 -8.92 -21.45 25.83
CA LYS A 82 -8.85 -22.81 26.42
C LYS A 82 -7.42 -23.30 26.69
N ASP A 83 -6.48 -22.96 25.81
CA ASP A 83 -5.07 -23.35 25.97
C ASP A 83 -4.36 -22.72 27.18
N PHE A 84 -4.95 -21.71 27.84
CA PHE A 84 -4.40 -20.99 28.98
C PHE A 84 -5.38 -20.96 30.16
N ASP A 85 -6.09 -22.07 30.41
CA ASP A 85 -7.10 -22.23 31.48
C ASP A 85 -8.38 -21.39 31.30
N GLY A 86 -8.65 -20.91 30.08
CA GLY A 86 -9.89 -20.23 29.71
C GLY A 86 -10.99 -21.18 29.22
N THR A 87 -12.12 -20.60 28.79
CA THR A 87 -13.31 -21.36 28.36
C THR A 87 -13.62 -21.27 26.86
N LEU A 88 -13.01 -20.32 26.13
CA LEU A 88 -13.33 -20.05 24.72
C LEU A 88 -12.46 -20.86 23.75
N SER A 89 -13.09 -21.33 22.67
CA SER A 89 -12.38 -21.89 21.51
C SER A 89 -11.54 -20.83 20.81
N ASP A 90 -10.53 -21.24 20.02
CA ASP A 90 -9.70 -20.31 19.26
C ASP A 90 -10.52 -19.39 18.35
N THR A 91 -11.57 -19.91 17.71
CA THR A 91 -12.46 -19.14 16.82
C THR A 91 -13.27 -18.10 17.58
N ASP A 92 -13.74 -18.42 18.79
CA ASP A 92 -14.54 -17.49 19.59
C ASP A 92 -13.66 -16.47 20.30
N CYS A 93 -12.47 -16.88 20.73
CA CYS A 93 -11.47 -15.97 21.29
C CYS A 93 -10.96 -14.97 20.23
N MET A 94 -10.77 -15.40 18.98
CA MET A 94 -10.44 -14.48 17.87
C MET A 94 -11.53 -13.43 17.65
N LYS A 95 -12.81 -13.83 17.70
CA LYS A 95 -13.95 -12.91 17.56
C LYS A 95 -14.04 -11.94 18.73
N LEU A 96 -13.82 -12.41 19.95
CA LEU A 96 -13.89 -11.58 21.17
C LEU A 96 -12.78 -10.53 21.20
N VAL A 97 -11.55 -10.91 20.86
CA VAL A 97 -10.38 -9.99 20.86
C VAL A 97 -10.32 -9.16 19.57
N GLY A 98 -11.09 -9.52 18.53
CA GLY A 98 -11.12 -8.83 17.24
C GLY A 98 -9.83 -8.99 16.42
N LEU A 99 -9.19 -10.16 16.51
CA LEU A 99 -7.91 -10.42 15.82
C LEU A 99 -8.09 -11.24 14.55
N ALA A 100 -7.32 -10.89 13.52
CA ALA A 100 -7.13 -11.74 12.36
C ALA A 100 -6.39 -13.03 12.75
N ARG A 101 -6.70 -14.13 12.04
CA ARG A 101 -6.18 -15.48 12.32
C ARG A 101 -4.66 -15.53 12.49
N ASN A 102 -3.91 -14.92 11.58
CA ASN A 102 -2.44 -14.94 11.61
C ASN A 102 -1.87 -14.23 12.84
N THR A 103 -2.47 -13.10 13.22
CA THR A 103 -2.07 -12.32 14.39
C THR A 103 -2.40 -13.07 15.69
N PHE A 104 -3.57 -13.70 15.76
CA PHE A 104 -3.97 -14.51 16.92
C PHE A 104 -2.99 -15.67 17.15
N TYR A 105 -2.73 -16.48 16.13
CA TYR A 105 -1.83 -17.63 16.29
C TYR A 105 -0.38 -17.20 16.56
N LYS A 106 0.06 -16.06 15.98
CA LYS A 106 1.34 -15.45 16.34
C LYS A 106 1.40 -15.11 17.84
N TYR A 107 0.41 -14.40 18.37
CA TYR A 107 0.39 -14.02 19.79
C TYR A 107 0.24 -15.23 20.71
N LYS A 108 -0.59 -16.20 20.34
CA LYS A 108 -0.76 -17.46 21.07
C LYS A 108 0.55 -18.25 21.14
N LYS A 109 1.31 -18.31 20.04
CA LYS A 109 2.65 -18.93 20.02
C LYS A 109 3.63 -18.17 20.90
N GLU A 110 3.70 -16.85 20.77
CA GLU A 110 4.55 -16.01 21.62
C GLU A 110 4.21 -16.17 23.11
N LEU A 111 2.94 -16.34 23.48
CA LEU A 111 2.50 -16.58 24.85
C LEU A 111 2.81 -17.99 25.39
N LYS A 112 3.08 -18.97 24.51
CA LYS A 112 3.53 -20.32 24.91
C LYS A 112 5.05 -20.42 25.02
N GLU A 113 5.76 -19.53 24.32
CA GLU A 113 7.23 -19.43 24.34
C GLU A 113 7.73 -18.45 25.42
N GLU A 114 6.84 -17.62 25.99
CA GLU A 114 7.03 -16.84 27.22
C GLU A 114 6.90 -17.72 28.47
#